data_AF-A0A959HPM1-F1
#
_entry.id   AF-A0A959HPM1-F1
#
_cell.length_a   1.000
_cell.length_b   1.000
_cell.length_c   1.000
_cell.angle_alpha   90.00
_cell.angle_beta   90.00
_cell.angle_gamma   90.00
#
_symmetry.space_group_name_H-M   'P 1'
#
loop_
_entity.id
_entity.type
_entity.pdbx_description
1 polymer ?
#
loop_
_entity_poly.entity_id
_entity_poly.type
_entity_poly.pdbx_seq_one_letter_code
_entity_poly.pdbx_strand_id
1 'polypeptide(L)'
;MKKILTVLFLFLVIGYCTAQSKEEIQSSQEKRIKAAYKAKKLTELEYSKLMELQKKIKDEIQVSKADGVVTPKEMKAINKKLNDAEKKLIKYQGNAEIY
;
A
#
# COMPACT_ATOMS: atom_id res chain seq x y z
N MET A 1 23.89 31.24 -36.22
CA MET A 1 24.39 30.35 -35.14
C MET A 1 23.62 30.62 -33.85
N LYS A 2 23.24 29.55 -33.13
CA LYS A 2 22.76 29.52 -31.73
C LYS A 2 21.34 30.04 -31.38
N LYS A 3 20.36 30.06 -32.28
CA LYS A 3 18.94 30.32 -31.89
C LYS A 3 17.95 29.20 -32.22
N ILE A 4 18.43 28.06 -32.71
CA ILE A 4 17.57 26.91 -33.08
C ILE A 4 17.67 25.78 -32.03
N LEU A 5 18.60 25.86 -31.08
CA LEU A 5 18.95 24.75 -30.19
C LEU A 5 18.28 24.77 -28.80
N THR A 6 17.36 25.70 -28.52
CA THR A 6 16.84 25.90 -27.15
C THR A 6 15.33 25.72 -26.98
N VAL A 7 14.60 25.31 -28.02
CA VAL A 7 13.14 25.06 -27.92
C VAL A 7 12.80 23.58 -28.14
N LEU A 8 13.82 22.70 -28.19
CA LEU A 8 13.67 21.25 -28.29
C LEU A 8 14.05 20.54 -26.97
N PHE A 9 13.80 21.18 -25.83
CA PHE A 9 13.89 20.57 -24.51
C PHE A 9 12.57 20.71 -23.73
N LEU A 10 11.46 20.69 -24.47
CA LEU A 10 10.11 20.49 -23.94
C LEU A 10 9.60 19.10 -24.34
N PHE A 11 10.50 18.12 -24.35
CA PHE A 11 10.13 16.72 -24.44
C PHE A 11 10.23 16.11 -23.06
N LEU A 12 9.16 15.41 -22.68
CA LEU A 12 9.21 14.25 -21.81
C LEU A 12 9.36 14.50 -20.30
N VAL A 13 8.46 15.27 -19.70
CA VAL A 13 7.99 14.92 -18.35
C VAL A 13 6.63 14.25 -18.50
N ILE A 14 6.60 13.14 -19.23
CA ILE A 14 5.50 12.18 -19.13
C ILE A 14 5.71 11.52 -17.78
N GLY A 15 4.96 11.98 -16.77
CA GLY A 15 4.92 11.33 -15.47
C GLY A 15 4.52 9.89 -15.66
N TYR A 16 5.47 8.97 -15.48
CA TYR A 16 5.19 7.54 -15.43
C TYR A 16 4.36 7.29 -14.18
N CYS A 17 3.04 7.30 -14.32
CA CYS A 17 2.14 6.78 -13.31
C CYS A 17 2.31 5.25 -13.32
N THR A 18 3.35 4.76 -12.65
CA THR A 18 3.59 3.33 -12.52
C THR A 18 2.49 2.75 -11.64
N ALA A 19 1.68 1.86 -12.20
CA ALA A 19 0.70 1.12 -11.42
C ALA A 19 1.44 0.28 -10.36
N GLN A 20 1.27 0.65 -9.08
CA GLN A 20 1.94 -0.03 -7.98
C GLN A 20 1.40 -1.46 -7.83
N SER A 21 2.32 -2.41 -7.68
CA SER A 21 1.97 -3.83 -7.44
C SER A 21 1.27 -4.01 -6.09
N LYS A 22 0.53 -5.11 -5.91
CA LYS A 22 -0.19 -5.35 -4.65
C LYS A 22 0.76 -5.64 -3.50
N GLU A 23 1.92 -6.21 -3.80
CA GLU A 23 3.02 -6.41 -2.86
C GLU A 23 3.58 -5.08 -2.36
N GLU A 24 3.79 -4.12 -3.25
CA GLU A 24 4.30 -2.82 -2.88
C GLU A 24 3.28 -2.02 -2.06
N ILE A 25 1.99 -2.11 -2.41
CA ILE A 25 0.91 -1.50 -1.61
C ILE A 25 0.86 -2.13 -0.22
N GLN A 26 0.87 -3.47 -0.13
CA GLN A 26 0.90 -4.21 1.14
C GLN A 26 2.12 -3.83 1.98
N SER A 27 3.32 -3.85 1.39
CA SER A 27 4.57 -3.49 2.05
C SER A 27 4.57 -2.05 2.55
N SER A 28 4.05 -1.12 1.75
CA SER A 28 3.88 0.29 2.13
C SER A 28 2.92 0.44 3.33
N GLN A 29 1.78 -0.26 3.30
CA GLN A 29 0.82 -0.27 4.40
C GLN A 29 1.43 -0.86 5.68
N GLU A 30 2.15 -1.97 5.60
CA GLU A 30 2.85 -2.57 6.73
C GLU A 30 3.89 -1.61 7.35
N LYS A 31 4.66 -0.90 6.52
CA LYS A 31 5.60 0.13 6.98
C LYS A 31 4.88 1.26 7.73
N ARG A 32 3.73 1.73 7.21
CA ARG A 32 2.91 2.76 7.87
C ARG A 32 2.36 2.30 9.21
N ILE A 33 1.88 1.06 9.30
CA ILE A 33 1.42 0.44 10.55
C ILE A 33 2.56 0.43 11.59
N LYS A 34 3.76 -0.04 11.20
CA LYS A 34 4.94 -0.06 12.07
C LYS A 34 5.34 1.35 12.52
N ALA A 35 5.31 2.32 11.62
CA ALA A 35 5.62 3.71 11.94
C ALA A 35 4.61 4.31 12.92
N ALA A 36 3.31 4.05 12.74
CA ALA A 36 2.26 4.50 13.64
C ALA A 36 2.41 3.90 15.05
N TYR A 37 2.73 2.60 15.16
CA TYR A 37 2.99 1.95 16.44
C TYR A 37 4.24 2.53 17.14
N LYS A 38 5.35 2.73 16.40
CA LYS A 38 6.55 3.39 16.93
C LYS A 38 6.26 4.80 17.44
N ALA A 39 5.39 5.53 16.75
CA ALA A 39 4.92 6.85 17.15
C ALA A 39 3.85 6.84 18.25
N LYS A 40 3.58 5.67 18.87
CA LYS A 40 2.56 5.47 19.91
C LYS A 40 1.15 5.91 19.51
N LYS A 41 0.85 5.89 18.20
CA LYS A 41 -0.48 6.17 17.63
C LYS A 41 -1.36 4.92 17.51
N LEU A 42 -0.86 3.78 17.98
CA LEU A 42 -1.56 2.50 18.02
C LEU A 42 -1.23 1.83 19.34
N THR A 43 -2.23 1.23 19.97
CA THR A 43 -2.02 0.28 21.07
C THR A 43 -1.35 -1.00 20.54
N GLU A 44 -0.77 -1.79 21.45
CA GLU A 44 -0.19 -3.09 21.10
C GLU A 44 -1.23 -4.04 20.49
N LEU A 45 -2.46 -4.02 21.02
CA LEU A 45 -3.57 -4.84 20.53
C LEU A 45 -3.99 -4.44 19.10
N GLU A 46 -4.09 -3.15 18.81
CA GLU A 46 -4.41 -2.64 17.47
C GLU A 46 -3.29 -2.93 16.48
N TYR A 47 -2.04 -2.74 16.89
CA TYR A 47 -0.87 -3.09 16.11
C TYR A 47 -0.89 -4.57 15.73
N SER A 48 -1.09 -5.46 16.71
CA SER A 48 -1.16 -6.91 16.50
C SER A 48 -2.26 -7.29 15.50
N LYS A 49 -3.48 -6.74 15.67
CA LYS A 49 -4.60 -6.95 14.75
C LYS A 49 -4.28 -6.50 13.32
N LEU A 50 -3.62 -5.34 13.16
CA LEU A 50 -3.24 -4.83 11.85
C LEU A 50 -2.14 -5.70 11.20
N MET A 51 -1.15 -6.15 11.97
CA MET A 51 -0.09 -7.02 11.47
C MET A 51 -0.61 -8.42 11.08
N GLU A 52 -1.57 -8.97 11.82
CA GLU A 52 -2.24 -10.22 11.44
C GLU A 52 -2.96 -10.09 10.10
N LEU A 53 -3.63 -8.95 9.86
CA LEU A 53 -4.25 -8.65 8.58
C LEU A 53 -3.22 -8.55 7.44
N GLN A 54 -2.09 -7.87 7.68
CA GLN A 54 -1.01 -7.80 6.70
C GLN A 54 -0.47 -9.18 6.34
N LYS A 55 -0.29 -10.05 7.33
CA LYS A 55 0.12 -11.44 7.10
C LYS A 55 -0.87 -12.17 6.20
N LYS A 56 -2.17 -12.09 6.49
CA LYS A 56 -3.21 -12.74 5.68
C LYS A 56 -3.24 -12.21 4.24
N ILE A 57 -3.05 -10.91 4.04
CA ILE A 57 -2.98 -10.29 2.71
C ILE A 57 -1.75 -10.80 1.96
N LYS A 58 -0.59 -10.85 2.62
CA LYS A 58 0.64 -11.36 2.03
C LYS A 58 0.52 -12.82 1.62
N ASP A 59 -0.05 -13.66 2.48
CA ASP A 59 -0.28 -15.08 2.19
C ASP A 59 -1.22 -15.24 0.98
N GLU A 60 -2.30 -14.46 0.88
CA GLU A 60 -3.23 -14.50 -0.26
C GLU A 60 -2.59 -14.02 -1.57
N ILE A 61 -1.77 -12.97 -1.50
CA ILE A 61 -0.97 -12.52 -2.64
C ILE A 61 -0.06 -13.65 -3.14
N GLN A 62 0.63 -14.36 -2.23
CA GLN A 62 1.50 -15.48 -2.60
C GLN A 62 0.70 -16.64 -3.22
N VAL A 63 -0.43 -17.00 -2.64
CA VAL A 63 -1.30 -18.07 -3.17
C VAL A 63 -1.83 -17.72 -4.56
N SER A 64 -2.29 -16.48 -4.77
CA SER A 64 -2.80 -16.03 -6.08
C SER A 64 -1.75 -16.02 -7.20
N LYS A 65 -0.47 -16.09 -6.83
CA LYS A 65 0.65 -16.14 -7.78
C LYS A 65 1.19 -17.54 -7.99
N ALA A 66 0.75 -18.52 -7.20
CA ALA A 66 1.31 -19.87 -7.20
C ALA A 66 1.02 -20.61 -8.52
N ASP A 67 -0.12 -20.35 -9.15
CA ASP A 67 -0.52 -20.91 -10.45
C ASP A 67 -0.05 -20.07 -11.65
N GLY A 68 0.65 -18.95 -11.40
CA GLY A 68 1.16 -18.04 -12.42
C GLY A 68 0.12 -17.10 -13.02
N VAL A 69 -1.16 -17.15 -12.60
CA VAL A 69 -2.23 -16.32 -13.16
C VAL A 69 -3.12 -15.75 -12.05
N VAL A 70 -2.96 -14.46 -11.76
CA VAL A 70 -3.87 -13.77 -10.82
C VAL A 70 -5.19 -13.46 -11.53
N THR A 71 -6.28 -14.09 -11.11
CA THR A 71 -7.61 -13.83 -11.66
C THR A 71 -8.16 -12.47 -11.21
N PRO A 72 -9.10 -11.85 -11.96
CA PRO A 72 -9.77 -10.62 -11.53
C PRO A 72 -10.48 -10.76 -10.17
N LYS A 73 -10.97 -11.96 -9.84
CA LYS A 73 -11.64 -12.26 -8.57
C LYS A 73 -10.66 -12.20 -7.40
N GLU A 74 -9.50 -12.83 -7.54
CA GLU A 74 -8.43 -12.79 -6.52
C GLU A 74 -7.88 -11.38 -6.37
N MET A 75 -7.66 -10.70 -7.49
CA MET A 75 -7.25 -9.30 -7.49
C MET A 75 -8.24 -8.41 -6.73
N LYS A 76 -9.55 -8.61 -6.95
CA LYS A 76 -10.61 -7.89 -6.23
C LYS A 76 -10.62 -8.23 -4.73
N ALA A 77 -10.40 -9.49 -4.37
CA ALA A 77 -10.32 -9.93 -2.98
C ALA A 77 -9.14 -9.27 -2.25
N ILE A 78 -7.95 -9.31 -2.85
CA ILE A 78 -6.73 -8.67 -2.32
C ILE A 78 -6.96 -7.16 -2.16
N ASN A 79 -7.50 -6.49 -3.18
CA ASN A 79 -7.82 -5.06 -3.10
C ASN A 79 -8.80 -4.74 -1.98
N LYS A 80 -9.84 -5.57 -1.81
CA LYS A 80 -10.81 -5.38 -0.73
C LYS A 80 -10.12 -5.47 0.63
N LYS A 81 -9.25 -6.46 0.84
CA LYS A 81 -8.54 -6.62 2.11
C LYS A 81 -7.56 -5.48 2.39
N LEU A 82 -6.83 -5.00 1.37
CA LEU A 82 -5.97 -3.82 1.48
C LEU A 82 -6.77 -2.57 1.89
N ASN A 83 -7.94 -2.36 1.29
CA ASN A 83 -8.83 -1.25 1.63
C ASN A 83 -9.42 -1.39 3.03
N ASP A 84 -9.80 -2.60 3.44
CA ASP A 84 -10.34 -2.85 4.79
C ASP A 84 -9.25 -2.64 5.85
N ALA A 85 -8.01 -3.07 5.58
CA ALA A 85 -6.86 -2.81 6.44
C ALA A 85 -6.55 -1.31 6.54
N GLU A 86 -6.67 -0.57 5.43
CA GLU A 86 -6.47 0.89 5.42
C GLU A 86 -7.51 1.60 6.28
N LYS A 87 -8.79 1.24 6.10
CA LYS A 87 -9.87 1.79 6.92
C LYS A 87 -9.67 1.50 8.40
N LYS A 88 -9.19 0.30 8.76
CA LYS A 88 -8.86 -0.03 10.15
C LYS A 88 -7.70 0.79 10.68
N LEU A 89 -6.63 0.98 9.90
CA LEU A 89 -5.51 1.83 10.29
C LEU A 89 -5.98 3.27 10.55
N ILE A 90 -6.74 3.85 9.63
CA ILE A 90 -7.31 5.20 9.78
C ILE A 90 -8.21 5.27 11.02
N LYS A 91 -9.07 4.26 11.22
CA LYS A 91 -9.93 4.19 12.40
C LYS A 91 -9.13 4.16 13.69
N TYR A 92 -8.08 3.33 13.79
CA TYR A 92 -7.26 3.25 15.01
C TYR A 92 -6.43 4.52 15.23
N GLN A 93 -5.94 5.15 14.16
CA GLN A 93 -5.25 6.43 14.25
C GLN A 93 -6.18 7.59 14.64
N GLY A 94 -7.44 7.54 14.22
CA GLY A 94 -8.48 8.54 14.53
C GLY A 94 -9.20 8.28 15.86
N ASN A 95 -9.24 7.04 16.32
CA ASN A 95 -9.61 6.66 17.68
C ASN A 95 -8.45 7.00 18.63
N ALA A 96 -8.13 8.28 18.72
CA ALA A 96 -7.49 8.85 19.90
C ALA A 96 -8.50 8.83 21.07
N GLU A 97 -8.95 7.64 21.48
CA GLU A 97 -9.22 7.46 22.90
C GLU A 97 -7.84 7.51 23.55
N ILE A 98 -7.48 8.72 23.95
CA ILE A 98 -6.37 9.02 24.84
C ILE A 98 -6.57 8.14 26.07
N TYR A 99 -5.77 7.08 26.20
CA TYR A 99 -5.56 6.39 27.47
C TYR A 99 -4.41 7.09 28.21
#